data_AF-A0A6B5RFD6-F1
#
_entry.id   AF-A0A6B5RFD6-F1
#
_cell.length_a   1.000
_cell.length_b   1.000
_cell.length_c   1.000
_cell.angle_alpha   90.00
_cell.angle_beta   90.00
_cell.angle_gamma   90.00
#
_symmetry.space_group_name_H-M   'P 1'
#
loop_
_entity.id
_entity.type
_entity.pdbx_description
1 polymer ?
#
loop_
_entity_poly.entity_id
_entity_poly.type
_entity_poly.pdbx_seq_one_letter_code
_entity_poly.pdbx_strand_id
1 'polypeptide(L)'
;MWQLSQIYKPSSKQSLSSFLFTRLNYYLIDLFRQQNQLKDVILCENNSPTLTEQPTYFNEHDLRLQDIFKLLNHRERLWLKLYLEGYKQFEIAEIMSLSLSTIKLIKMSVKRKCQHNFN
;
A
#
# COMPACT_ATOMS: atom_id res chain seq x y z
N MET A 1 17.49 9.30 14.08
CA MET A 1 17.73 8.17 15.02
C MET A 1 17.88 8.63 16.48
N TRP A 2 18.70 9.63 16.79
CA TRP A 2 18.96 10.10 18.16
C TRP A 2 17.70 10.57 18.92
N GLN A 3 16.74 11.22 18.25
CA GLN A 3 15.48 11.59 18.89
C GLN A 3 14.58 10.38 19.21
N LEU A 4 14.63 9.30 18.43
CA LEU A 4 13.81 8.10 18.65
C LEU A 4 14.27 7.29 19.86
N SER A 5 15.58 7.30 20.17
CA SER A 5 16.09 6.67 21.39
C SER A 5 15.71 7.44 22.66
N GLN A 6 15.47 8.75 22.57
CA GLN A 6 15.04 9.59 23.71
C GLN A 6 13.56 9.38 24.09
N ILE A 7 12.72 8.96 23.13
CA ILE A 7 11.27 8.77 23.33
C ILE A 7 10.96 7.30 23.72
N TYR A 8 11.94 6.41 23.60
CA TYR A 8 11.78 5.00 23.95
C TYR A 8 11.54 4.84 25.44
N LYS A 9 10.33 4.38 25.81
CA LYS A 9 10.02 3.94 27.16
C LYS A 9 10.20 2.43 27.24
N PRO A 10 11.13 1.90 28.04
CA PRO A 10 11.28 0.47 28.20
C PRO A 10 10.01 -0.12 28.78
N SER A 11 9.36 -0.97 27.99
CA SER A 11 8.20 -1.77 28.37
C SER A 11 8.63 -3.23 28.27
N SER A 12 8.14 -4.09 29.17
CA SER A 12 8.49 -5.51 29.26
C SER A 12 8.29 -6.30 27.94
N LYS A 13 7.59 -5.75 26.94
CA LYS A 13 7.21 -6.45 25.70
C LYS A 13 7.97 -6.02 24.44
N GLN A 14 8.79 -4.97 24.47
CA GLN A 14 9.47 -4.49 23.25
C GLN A 14 10.92 -4.10 23.54
N SER A 15 11.86 -4.72 22.84
CA SER A 15 13.26 -4.29 22.85
C SER A 15 13.44 -3.00 22.05
N LEU A 16 14.48 -2.23 22.38
CA LEU A 16 14.86 -1.03 21.64
C LEU A 16 15.09 -1.31 20.15
N SER A 17 15.68 -2.46 19.83
CA SER A 17 15.90 -2.89 18.44
C SER A 17 14.59 -3.09 17.67
N SER A 18 13.60 -3.75 18.28
CA SER A 18 12.29 -3.98 17.66
C SER A 18 11.51 -2.66 17.50
N PHE A 19 11.61 -1.77 18.48
CA PHE A 19 11.02 -0.42 18.41
C PHE A 19 11.62 0.42 17.29
N LEU A 20 12.96 0.48 17.20
CA LEU A 20 13.68 1.22 16.17
C LEU A 20 13.40 0.64 14.78
N PHE A 21 13.44 -0.69 14.62
CA PHE A 21 13.14 -1.35 13.36
C PHE A 21 11.73 -1.02 12.86
N THR A 22 10.74 -1.08 13.75
CA THR A 22 9.35 -0.76 13.41
C THR A 22 9.21 0.70 12.97
N ARG A 23 9.79 1.64 13.72
CA ARG A 23 9.72 3.07 13.40
C ARG A 23 10.45 3.42 12.11
N LEU A 24 11.61 2.83 11.87
CA LEU A 24 12.38 3.03 10.64
C LEU A 24 11.66 2.46 9.42
N ASN A 25 11.06 1.27 9.55
CA ASN A 25 10.28 0.69 8.46
C ASN A 25 9.09 1.58 8.08
N TYR A 26 8.33 2.07 9.06
CA TYR A 26 7.23 2.99 8.75
C TYR A 26 7.73 4.29 8.13
N TYR A 27 8.83 4.84 8.64
CA TYR A 27 9.40 6.06 8.07
C TYR A 27 9.90 5.87 6.63
N LEU A 28 10.54 4.75 6.32
CA LEU A 28 10.94 4.40 4.96
C LEU A 28 9.73 4.25 4.05
N ILE A 29 8.69 3.54 4.49
CA ILE A 29 7.44 3.41 3.75
C ILE A 29 6.82 4.79 3.48
N ASP A 30 6.81 5.69 4.47
CA ASP A 30 6.30 7.05 4.31
C ASP A 30 7.13 7.87 3.32
N LEU A 31 8.46 7.74 3.33
CA LEU A 31 9.34 8.38 2.34
C LEU A 31 9.05 7.87 0.92
N PHE A 32 8.88 6.57 0.73
CA PHE A 32 8.51 6.01 -0.57
C PHE A 32 7.12 6.48 -1.03
N ARG A 33 6.16 6.64 -0.12
CA ARG A 33 4.84 7.21 -0.43
C ARG A 33 4.93 8.65 -0.89
N GLN A 34 5.69 9.49 -0.18
CA GLN A 34 5.92 10.88 -0.57
C GLN A 34 6.56 10.97 -1.96
N GLN A 35 7.54 10.10 -2.24
CA GLN A 35 8.19 10.08 -3.55
C GLN A 35 7.25 9.62 -4.67
N ASN A 36 6.38 8.63 -4.41
CA ASN A 36 5.40 8.18 -5.41
C ASN A 36 4.35 9.25 -5.69
N GLN A 37 3.86 9.96 -4.66
CA GLN A 37 2.97 11.11 -4.84
C GLN A 37 3.61 12.22 -5.68
N LEU A 38 4.90 12.50 -5.47
CA LEU A 38 5.63 13.47 -6.31
C LEU A 38 5.79 12.99 -7.75
N LYS A 39 6.05 11.70 -7.97
CA LYS A 39 6.12 11.12 -9.33
C LYS A 39 4.78 11.25 -10.07
N ASP A 40 3.67 11.00 -9.39
CA ASP A 40 2.34 11.15 -9.98
C ASP A 40 2.05 12.62 -10.35
N VAL A 41 2.46 13.59 -9.51
CA VAL A 41 2.35 15.03 -9.81
C VAL A 41 3.23 15.43 -11.00
N ILE A 42 4.49 14.97 -11.05
CA ILE A 42 5.42 15.28 -12.15
C ILE A 42 4.97 14.64 -13.48
N LEU A 43 4.32 13.47 -13.43
CA LEU A 43 3.71 12.82 -14.61
C LEU A 43 2.51 13.60 -15.15
N CYS A 44 1.75 14.29 -14.30
CA CYS A 44 0.65 15.15 -14.72
C CYS A 44 1.10 16.47 -15.40
N GLU A 45 2.30 16.97 -15.09
CA GLU A 45 2.85 18.19 -15.72
C GLU A 45 3.58 17.91 -17.03
N ASN A 46 4.13 16.71 -17.23
CA ASN A 46 4.89 16.34 -18.42
C ASN A 46 4.04 15.63 -19.49
N ASN A 47 2.99 16.31 -19.99
CA ASN A 47 2.33 15.92 -21.24
C ASN A 47 3.21 16.26 -22.47
N SER A 48 4.42 15.70 -22.52
CA SER A 48 5.27 15.63 -23.71
C SER A 48 5.62 14.16 -23.96
N PRO A 49 5.29 13.58 -25.13
CA PRO A 49 5.50 12.18 -25.40
C PRO A 49 6.96 11.94 -25.77
N THR A 50 7.82 11.76 -24.78
CA THR A 50 9.10 11.07 -24.97
C THR A 50 9.10 9.86 -24.05
N LEU A 51 8.32 8.86 -24.48
CA LEU A 51 8.40 7.49 -24.01
C LEU A 51 9.80 6.98 -24.31
N THR A 52 10.71 7.06 -23.34
CA THR A 52 11.82 6.12 -23.28
C THR A 52 11.20 4.79 -22.89
N GLU A 53 10.84 4.00 -23.90
CA GLU A 53 10.36 2.63 -23.76
C GLU A 53 11.42 1.82 -23.00
N GLN A 54 11.26 1.73 -21.68
CA GLN A 54 11.92 0.67 -20.94
C GLN A 54 11.29 -0.64 -21.37
N PRO A 55 12.07 -1.70 -21.61
CA PRO A 55 11.50 -2.99 -21.96
C PRO A 55 10.58 -3.40 -20.82
N THR A 56 9.28 -3.46 -21.13
CA THR A 56 8.25 -4.06 -20.28
C THR A 56 8.60 -5.53 -20.15
N TYR A 57 9.49 -5.86 -19.22
CA TYR A 57 9.48 -7.17 -18.60
C TYR A 57 8.09 -7.27 -18.00
N PHE A 58 7.17 -7.95 -18.69
CA PHE A 58 5.89 -8.36 -18.15
C PHE A 58 6.22 -9.14 -16.89
N ASN A 59 6.15 -8.45 -15.77
CA ASN A 59 6.52 -9.01 -14.48
C ASN A 59 5.45 -10.07 -14.22
N GLU A 60 5.82 -11.32 -13.93
CA GLU A 60 4.83 -12.37 -13.64
C GLU A 60 3.85 -11.94 -12.54
N HIS A 61 4.29 -11.01 -11.68
CA HIS A 61 3.50 -10.31 -10.68
C HIS A 61 2.36 -9.47 -11.25
N ASP A 62 2.54 -8.80 -12.40
CA ASP A 62 1.51 -7.98 -13.05
C ASP A 62 0.41 -8.83 -13.67
N LEU A 63 0.78 -9.97 -14.28
CA LEU A 63 -0.18 -10.97 -14.79
C LEU A 63 -1.05 -11.53 -13.66
N ARG A 64 -0.42 -11.94 -12.54
CA ARG A 64 -1.15 -12.43 -11.36
C ARG A 64 -2.07 -11.38 -10.75
N LEU A 65 -1.65 -10.11 -10.74
CA LEU A 65 -2.50 -9.01 -10.28
C LEU A 65 -3.72 -8.81 -11.17
N GLN A 66 -3.56 -8.83 -12.50
CA GLN A 66 -4.71 -8.69 -13.41
C GLN A 66 -5.75 -9.80 -13.20
N ASP A 67 -5.31 -11.04 -12.95
CA ASP A 67 -6.22 -12.15 -12.68
C ASP A 67 -6.92 -12.01 -11.33
N ILE A 68 -6.23 -11.47 -10.32
CA ILE A 68 -6.86 -11.08 -9.04
C ILE A 68 -7.94 -10.01 -9.27
N PHE A 69 -7.65 -8.99 -10.08
CA PHE A 69 -8.61 -7.91 -10.37
C PHE A 69 -9.87 -8.43 -11.06
N LYS A 70 -9.78 -9.46 -11.91
CA LYS A 70 -10.95 -10.09 -12.55
C LYS A 70 -11.87 -10.79 -11.54
N LEU A 71 -11.30 -11.37 -10.48
CA LEU A 71 -12.03 -12.16 -9.49
C LEU A 71 -12.72 -11.31 -8.40
N LEU A 72 -12.30 -10.05 -8.28
CA LEU A 72 -12.78 -9.10 -7.29
C LEU A 72 -13.98 -8.31 -7.84
N ASN A 73 -14.93 -8.01 -6.96
CA ASN A 73 -16.03 -7.10 -7.27
C ASN A 73 -15.51 -5.65 -7.33
N HIS A 74 -16.26 -4.74 -7.96
CA HIS A 74 -15.82 -3.35 -8.16
C HIS A 74 -15.30 -2.66 -6.87
N ARG A 75 -16.02 -2.81 -5.75
CA ARG A 75 -15.61 -2.27 -4.45
C ARG A 75 -14.34 -2.91 -3.89
N GLU A 76 -14.18 -4.22 -4.09
CA GLU A 76 -13.00 -4.95 -3.65
C GLU A 76 -11.76 -4.56 -4.46
N ARG A 77 -11.92 -4.34 -5.77
CA ARG A 77 -10.86 -3.82 -6.64
C ARG A 77 -10.43 -2.42 -6.24
N LEU A 78 -11.39 -1.53 -6.01
CA LEU A 78 -11.10 -0.15 -5.58
C LEU A 78 -10.35 -0.15 -4.24
N TRP A 79 -10.82 -0.97 -3.29
CA TRP A 79 -10.12 -1.16 -2.01
C TRP A 79 -8.69 -1.68 -2.21
N LEU A 80 -8.48 -2.70 -3.05
CA LEU A 80 -7.17 -3.28 -3.29
C LEU A 80 -6.22 -2.27 -3.97
N LYS A 81 -6.72 -1.50 -4.94
CA LYS A 81 -5.96 -0.44 -5.62
C LYS A 81 -5.45 0.60 -4.60
N LEU A 82 -6.36 1.15 -3.78
CA LEU A 82 -6.00 2.13 -2.76
C LEU A 82 -5.03 1.53 -1.71
N TYR A 83 -5.22 0.25 -1.36
CA TYR A 83 -4.29 -0.43 -0.46
C TYR A 83 -2.88 -0.56 -1.04
N LEU A 84 -2.76 -0.87 -2.35
CA LEU A 84 -1.48 -0.97 -3.05
C LEU A 84 -0.80 0.39 -3.24
N GLU A 85 -1.58 1.45 -3.42
CA GLU A 85 -1.10 2.85 -3.43
C GLU A 85 -0.64 3.31 -2.03
N GLY A 86 -0.95 2.53 -0.99
CA GLY A 86 -0.48 2.75 0.37
C GLY A 86 -1.48 3.48 1.27
N TYR A 87 -2.72 3.72 0.87
CA TYR A 87 -3.69 4.37 1.75
C TYR A 87 -3.96 3.53 3.02
N LYS A 88 -4.11 4.21 4.15
CA LYS A 88 -4.46 3.61 5.45
C LYS A 88 -5.96 3.28 5.48
N GLN A 89 -6.36 2.36 6.36
CA GLN A 89 -7.75 1.87 6.40
C GLN A 89 -8.79 2.98 6.63
N PHE A 90 -8.46 4.01 7.41
CA PHE A 90 -9.36 5.14 7.65
C PHE A 90 -9.42 6.07 6.42
N GLU A 91 -8.29 6.32 5.74
CA GLU A 91 -8.22 7.11 4.50
C GLU A 91 -9.05 6.44 3.39
N ILE A 92 -8.92 5.11 3.27
CA ILE A 92 -9.74 4.33 2.33
C ILE A 92 -11.23 4.40 2.68
N ALA A 93 -11.57 4.40 3.97
CA ALA A 93 -12.96 4.51 4.43
C ALA A 93 -13.56 5.86 4.02
N GLU A 94 -12.80 6.96 4.18
CA GLU A 94 -13.19 8.30 3.74
C GLU A 94 -13.31 8.38 2.20
N ILE A 95 -12.30 7.92 1.46
CA ILE A 95 -12.30 7.94 -0.02
C ILE A 95 -13.46 7.13 -0.60
N MET A 96 -13.74 5.95 -0.04
CA MET A 96 -14.84 5.10 -0.51
C MET A 96 -16.21 5.51 0.04
N SER A 97 -16.26 6.49 0.96
CA SER A 97 -17.48 6.86 1.70
C SER A 97 -18.14 5.65 2.38
N LEU A 98 -17.34 4.79 3.00
CA LEU A 98 -17.77 3.56 3.67
C LEU A 98 -17.36 3.58 5.14
N SER A 99 -18.09 2.83 5.98
CA SER A 99 -17.68 2.67 7.38
C SER A 99 -16.39 1.86 7.51
N LEU A 100 -15.62 2.11 8.57
CA LEU A 100 -14.40 1.35 8.87
C LEU A 100 -14.68 -0.16 9.00
N SER A 101 -15.86 -0.52 9.52
CA SER A 101 -16.32 -1.91 9.63
C SER A 101 -16.50 -2.54 8.24
N THR A 102 -17.10 -1.82 7.30
CA THR A 102 -17.27 -2.27 5.92
C THR A 102 -15.93 -2.46 5.23
N ILE A 103 -14.97 -1.55 5.42
CA ILE A 103 -13.60 -1.69 4.89
C ILE A 103 -12.91 -2.95 5.43
N LYS A 104 -13.10 -3.27 6.72
CA LYS A 104 -12.58 -4.52 7.30
C LYS A 104 -13.21 -5.76 6.67
N LEU A 105 -14.52 -5.75 6.41
CA LEU A 105 -15.21 -6.84 5.71
C LEU A 105 -14.68 -7.04 4.29
N ILE A 106 -14.50 -5.94 3.55
CA ILE A 106 -13.94 -5.95 2.19
C ILE A 106 -12.52 -6.55 2.22
N LYS A 107 -11.65 -6.09 3.13
CA LYS A 107 -10.30 -6.65 3.31
C LYS A 107 -10.31 -8.16 3.52
N MET A 108 -11.20 -8.65 4.40
CA MET A 108 -11.33 -10.09 4.66
C MET A 108 -11.83 -10.87 3.44
N SER A 109 -12.78 -10.30 2.70
CA SER A 109 -13.31 -10.89 1.46
C SER A 109 -12.21 -11.02 0.40
N VAL A 110 -11.48 -9.92 0.14
CA VAL A 110 -10.34 -9.91 -0.79
C VAL A 110 -9.31 -10.96 -0.39
N LYS A 111 -8.93 -11.01 0.90
CA LYS A 111 -7.97 -12.01 1.40
C LYS A 111 -8.43 -13.44 1.13
N ARG A 112 -9.69 -13.77 1.43
CA ARG A 112 -10.27 -15.11 1.19
C ARG A 112 -10.25 -15.46 -0.29
N LYS A 113 -10.65 -14.53 -1.16
CA LYS A 113 -10.65 -14.72 -2.61
C LYS A 113 -9.24 -14.97 -3.15
N CYS A 114 -8.25 -14.19 -2.73
CA CYS A 114 -6.87 -14.42 -3.14
C CYS A 114 -6.33 -15.76 -2.61
N GLN A 115 -6.60 -16.12 -1.35
CA GLN A 115 -6.12 -17.39 -0.79
C GLN A 115 -6.72 -18.62 -1.51
N HIS A 116 -7.97 -18.55 -1.95
CA HIS A 116 -8.60 -19.67 -2.65
C HIS A 116 -8.04 -19.91 -4.06
N ASN A 117 -7.61 -18.84 -4.75
CA ASN A 117 -7.19 -18.93 -6.16
C ASN A 117 -5.68 -19.08 -6.36
N PHE A 118 -4.88 -18.93 -5.30
CA PHE A 118 -3.41 -18.98 -5.35
C PHE A 118 -2.81 -20.10 -4.47
N ASN A 119 -3.65 -21.04 -4.01
CA ASN A 119 -3.21 -22.26 -3.32
C ASN A 119 -3.17 -23.45 -4.28
#